data_AF-A0A7V7QK03-F1
#
_entry.id   AF-A0A7V7QK03-F1
#
_cell.length_a   1.000
_cell.length_b   1.000
_cell.length_c   1.000
_cell.angle_alpha   90.00
_cell.angle_beta   90.00
_cell.angle_gamma   90.00
#
_symmetry.space_group_name_H-M   'P 1'
#
loop_
_entity.id
_entity.type
_entity.pdbx_description
1 polymer ?
#
loop_
_entity_poly.entity_id
_entity_poly.type
_entity_poly.pdbx_seq_one_letter_code
_entity_poly.pdbx_strand_id
1 'polypeptide(L)'
;MIYGIVSEKDDKTSLAYLKSKKVADVNIIHVSRLDVLSSRFVAGDIIYVISVDRFPSVSRFVAFAEAVLHAGVSLRILEQSYLEVGNGKHFRPAVAEHLNTLVCLERCCAQRLFSAFPFNVAGKDYAADCIADITVGILAKTYLSDGILHRGG
;
A
#
# COMPACT_ATOMS: atom_id res chain seq x y z
N MET A 1 4.86 -16.28 10.93
CA MET A 1 5.53 -16.38 9.62
C MET A 1 5.99 -14.99 9.18
N ILE A 2 7.00 -14.91 8.31
CA ILE A 2 7.46 -13.63 7.74
C ILE A 2 7.23 -13.65 6.22
N TYR A 3 6.54 -12.63 5.72
CA TYR A 3 6.22 -12.41 4.31
C TYR A 3 6.87 -11.14 3.78
N GLY A 4 7.11 -11.11 2.47
CA GLY A 4 7.54 -9.91 1.74
C GLY A 4 6.54 -9.59 0.63
N ILE A 5 6.21 -8.33 0.42
CA ILE A 5 5.42 -7.86 -0.73
C ILE A 5 6.35 -7.22 -1.75
N VAL A 6 6.16 -7.59 -3.01
CA VAL A 6 6.85 -6.98 -4.17
C VAL A 6 5.86 -6.61 -5.28
N SER A 7 6.28 -5.74 -6.17
CA SER A 7 5.59 -5.36 -7.41
C SER A 7 6.60 -5.26 -8.56
N GLU A 8 6.11 -4.91 -9.75
CA GLU A 8 6.96 -4.58 -10.91
C GLU A 8 7.92 -3.40 -10.67
N LYS A 9 7.71 -2.60 -9.61
CA LYS A 9 8.60 -1.50 -9.21
C LYS A 9 9.82 -1.96 -8.41
N ASP A 10 9.87 -3.23 -7.99
CA ASP A 10 10.94 -3.75 -7.15
C ASP A 10 12.14 -4.27 -7.95
N ASP A 11 13.32 -3.97 -7.44
CA ASP A 11 14.61 -4.26 -8.04
C ASP A 11 15.47 -5.19 -7.15
N LYS A 12 16.76 -5.34 -7.49
CA LYS A 12 17.69 -6.13 -6.68
C LYS A 12 17.86 -5.58 -5.27
N THR A 13 17.81 -4.26 -5.10
CA THR A 13 17.93 -3.59 -3.79
C THR A 13 16.75 -3.95 -2.90
N SER A 14 15.57 -3.92 -3.49
CA SER A 14 14.30 -4.27 -2.86
C SER A 14 14.30 -5.70 -2.34
N LEU A 15 14.73 -6.64 -3.18
CA LEU A 15 14.87 -8.05 -2.80
C LEU A 15 15.95 -8.26 -1.73
N ALA A 16 17.06 -7.53 -1.78
CA ALA A 16 18.11 -7.60 -0.76
C ALA A 16 17.59 -7.14 0.61
N TYR A 17 16.75 -6.11 0.66
CA TYR A 17 16.09 -5.70 1.90
C TYR A 17 15.22 -6.82 2.48
N LEU A 18 14.36 -7.44 1.68
CA LEU A 18 13.50 -8.54 2.16
C LEU A 18 14.32 -9.73 2.67
N LYS A 19 15.41 -10.07 1.97
CA LYS A 19 16.36 -11.09 2.42
C LYS A 19 17.02 -10.72 3.75
N SER A 20 17.38 -9.46 3.96
CA SER A 20 17.91 -8.97 5.25
C SER A 20 16.92 -9.14 6.41
N LYS A 21 15.62 -9.15 6.12
CA LYS A 21 14.54 -9.44 7.08
C LYS A 21 14.24 -10.93 7.24
N LYS A 22 15.06 -11.80 6.64
CA LYS A 22 14.90 -13.26 6.66
C LYS A 22 13.58 -13.73 6.05
N VAL A 23 13.03 -12.98 5.09
CA VAL A 23 11.91 -13.44 4.27
C VAL A 23 12.42 -14.56 3.36
N ALA A 24 11.82 -15.74 3.45
CA ALA A 24 12.12 -16.83 2.54
C ALA A 24 11.58 -16.53 1.14
N ASP A 25 12.27 -16.96 0.07
CA ASP A 25 11.87 -16.66 -1.31
C ASP A 25 10.43 -17.14 -1.62
N VAL A 26 9.99 -18.26 -1.03
CA VAL A 26 8.62 -18.79 -1.16
C VAL A 26 7.54 -17.90 -0.51
N ASN A 27 7.93 -17.04 0.42
CA ASN A 27 7.05 -16.10 1.12
C ASN A 27 7.12 -14.68 0.55
N ILE A 28 7.82 -14.48 -0.55
CA ILE A 28 7.78 -13.23 -1.33
C ILE A 28 6.56 -13.31 -2.25
N ILE A 29 5.61 -12.41 -2.02
CA ILE A 29 4.31 -12.39 -2.67
C ILE A 29 4.22 -11.14 -3.55
N HIS A 30 3.88 -11.34 -4.82
CA HIS A 30 3.58 -10.22 -5.71
C HIS A 30 2.26 -9.54 -5.31
N VAL A 31 2.19 -8.23 -5.42
CA VAL A 31 1.05 -7.40 -4.99
C VAL A 31 -0.28 -7.74 -5.69
N SER A 32 -0.22 -8.36 -6.88
CA SER A 32 -1.44 -8.87 -7.53
C SER A 32 -2.10 -10.04 -6.77
N ARG A 33 -1.42 -10.61 -5.77
CA ARG A 33 -1.87 -11.78 -4.99
C ARG A 33 -2.15 -11.44 -3.51
N LEU A 34 -2.36 -10.17 -3.17
CA LEU A 34 -2.65 -9.75 -1.79
C LEU A 34 -3.86 -10.47 -1.21
N ASP A 35 -4.92 -10.68 -2.00
CA ASP A 35 -6.14 -11.36 -1.53
C ASP A 35 -5.85 -12.82 -1.09
N VAL A 36 -4.94 -13.50 -1.80
CA VAL A 36 -4.48 -14.86 -1.44
C VAL A 36 -3.68 -14.84 -0.14
N LEU A 37 -2.81 -13.84 0.04
CA LEU A 37 -2.04 -13.67 1.27
C LEU A 37 -2.95 -13.38 2.46
N SER A 38 -3.91 -12.46 2.31
CA SER A 38 -4.87 -12.09 3.35
C SER A 38 -5.72 -13.28 3.83
N SER A 39 -6.07 -14.20 2.92
CA SER A 39 -6.83 -15.41 3.28
C SER A 39 -6.07 -16.41 4.16
N ARG A 40 -4.76 -16.22 4.35
CA ARG A 40 -3.85 -17.15 5.04
C ARG A 40 -3.21 -16.57 6.29
N PHE A 41 -3.62 -15.38 6.70
CA PHE A 41 -3.05 -14.71 7.87
C PHE A 41 -3.19 -15.54 9.14
N VAL A 42 -2.09 -15.62 9.88
CA VAL A 42 -2.04 -16.17 11.23
C VAL A 42 -1.60 -15.06 12.17
N ALA A 43 -2.27 -14.92 13.32
CA ALA A 43 -1.91 -13.92 14.32
C ALA A 43 -0.43 -14.03 14.70
N GLY A 44 0.26 -12.88 14.75
CA GLY A 44 1.71 -12.82 14.97
C GLY A 44 2.56 -12.92 13.70
N ASP A 45 1.96 -13.07 12.51
CA ASP A 45 2.68 -12.92 11.25
C ASP A 45 3.22 -11.49 11.06
N ILE A 46 4.30 -11.37 10.28
CA ILE A 46 4.92 -10.09 9.94
C ILE A 46 5.05 -10.00 8.42
N ILE A 47 4.63 -8.87 7.87
CA ILE A 47 4.69 -8.57 6.44
C ILE A 47 5.61 -7.38 6.27
N TYR A 48 6.64 -7.55 5.43
CA TYR A 48 7.53 -6.46 5.04
C TYR A 48 7.21 -5.99 3.62
N VAL A 49 7.17 -4.69 3.44
CA VAL A 49 7.12 -4.04 2.14
C VAL A 49 8.06 -2.84 2.19
N ILE A 50 8.66 -2.48 1.06
CA ILE A 50 9.60 -1.37 1.03
C ILE A 50 8.87 -0.05 1.09
N SER A 51 7.83 0.09 0.28
CA SER A 51 7.12 1.35 0.11
C SER A 51 5.65 1.09 -0.12
N VAL A 52 4.81 2.04 0.27
CA VAL A 52 3.36 1.97 0.00
C VAL A 52 3.04 2.10 -1.49
N ASP A 53 3.95 2.66 -2.30
CA ASP A 53 3.78 2.81 -3.76
C ASP A 53 3.81 1.48 -4.54
N ARG A 54 4.10 0.38 -3.85
CA ARG A 54 3.99 -1.00 -4.37
C ARG A 54 2.54 -1.45 -4.46
N PHE A 55 1.65 -0.86 -3.68
CA PHE A 55 0.22 -1.13 -3.74
C PHE A 55 -0.38 -0.49 -4.99
N PRO A 56 -1.35 -1.15 -5.64
CA PRO A 56 -1.94 -0.66 -6.88
C PRO A 56 -2.78 0.62 -6.67
N SER A 57 -3.26 0.88 -5.45
CA SER A 57 -4.00 2.08 -5.08
C SER A 57 -3.98 2.31 -3.57
N VAL A 58 -4.33 3.51 -3.11
CA VAL A 58 -4.52 3.82 -1.69
C VAL A 58 -5.68 3.00 -1.13
N SER A 59 -6.78 2.85 -1.87
CA SER A 59 -7.91 2.01 -1.47
C SER A 59 -7.52 0.55 -1.22
N ARG A 60 -6.68 -0.04 -2.09
CA ARG A 60 -6.17 -1.41 -1.93
C ARG A 60 -5.20 -1.51 -0.75
N PHE A 61 -4.35 -0.50 -0.53
CA PHE A 61 -3.50 -0.43 0.66
C PHE A 61 -4.32 -0.39 1.96
N VAL A 62 -5.32 0.49 2.05
CA VAL A 62 -6.17 0.64 3.24
C VAL A 62 -6.89 -0.66 3.56
N ALA A 63 -7.56 -1.27 2.57
CA ALA A 63 -8.26 -2.54 2.75
C ALA A 63 -7.31 -3.66 3.22
N PHE A 64 -6.08 -3.70 2.68
CA PHE A 64 -5.08 -4.67 3.11
C PHE A 64 -4.60 -4.41 4.54
N ALA A 65 -4.33 -3.15 4.91
CA ALA A 65 -3.94 -2.77 6.27
C ALA A 65 -5.03 -3.10 7.30
N GLU A 66 -6.30 -2.91 6.96
CA GLU A 66 -7.44 -3.33 7.78
C GLU A 66 -7.46 -4.85 7.96
N ALA A 67 -7.30 -5.62 6.88
CA ALA A 67 -7.24 -7.09 6.97
C ALA A 67 -6.08 -7.58 7.86
N VAL A 68 -4.91 -6.94 7.75
CA VAL A 68 -3.73 -7.20 8.61
C VAL A 68 -4.08 -6.96 10.08
N LEU A 69 -4.69 -5.81 10.38
CA LEU A 69 -5.08 -5.44 11.75
C LEU A 69 -6.09 -6.43 12.34
N HIS A 70 -7.13 -6.76 11.58
CA HIS A 70 -8.17 -7.70 12.01
C HIS A 70 -7.63 -9.11 12.28
N ALA A 71 -6.61 -9.54 11.54
CA ALA A 71 -5.99 -10.84 11.73
C ALA A 71 -4.90 -10.87 12.81
N GLY A 72 -4.60 -9.75 13.49
CA GLY A 72 -3.53 -9.67 14.48
C GLY A 72 -2.13 -9.81 13.87
N VAL A 73 -1.97 -9.40 12.62
CA VAL A 73 -0.72 -9.41 11.85
C VAL A 73 -0.05 -8.03 11.93
N SER A 74 1.26 -7.96 11.67
CA SER A 74 1.99 -6.70 11.56
C SER A 74 2.42 -6.40 10.12
N LEU A 75 2.12 -5.19 9.65
CA LEU A 75 2.64 -4.64 8.40
C LEU A 75 3.75 -3.63 8.69
N ARG A 76 4.93 -3.89 8.13
CA ARG A 76 6.14 -3.07 8.24
C ARG A 76 6.48 -2.47 6.90
N ILE A 77 6.67 -1.16 6.86
CA ILE A 77 6.89 -0.38 5.64
C ILE A 77 8.20 0.38 5.82
N LEU A 78 9.22 0.01 5.04
CA LEU A 78 10.58 0.54 5.21
C LEU A 78 10.62 2.07 5.09
N GLU A 79 10.05 2.59 4.00
CA GLU A 79 10.17 4.00 3.63
C GLU A 79 9.16 4.91 4.33
N GLN A 80 8.01 4.37 4.76
CA GLN A 80 6.92 5.12 5.39
C GLN A 80 6.50 4.50 6.72
N SER A 81 7.37 4.55 7.73
CA SER A 81 7.14 3.94 9.06
C SER A 81 5.86 4.44 9.77
N TYR A 82 5.38 5.65 9.44
CA TYR A 82 4.12 6.20 9.96
C TYR A 82 2.86 5.46 9.46
N LEU A 83 3.00 4.66 8.40
CA LEU A 83 1.94 3.85 7.81
C LEU A 83 2.00 2.38 8.25
N GLU A 84 2.87 2.04 9.21
CA GLU A 84 2.90 0.70 9.80
C GLU A 84 1.67 0.44 10.69
N VAL A 85 1.17 -0.79 10.65
CA VAL A 85 0.05 -1.25 11.48
C VAL A 85 0.35 -2.62 12.10
N GLY A 86 -0.32 -2.94 13.21
CA GLY A 86 -0.19 -4.21 13.91
C GLY A 86 0.40 -4.08 15.32
N ASN A 87 0.42 -5.18 16.08
CA ASN A 87 0.78 -5.20 17.51
C ASN A 87 0.01 -4.14 18.34
N GLY A 88 -1.29 -3.97 18.05
CA GLY A 88 -2.15 -2.97 18.69
C GLY A 88 -1.94 -1.53 18.21
N LYS A 89 -1.04 -1.30 17.24
CA LYS A 89 -0.86 0.02 16.60
C LYS A 89 -1.79 0.17 15.40
N HIS A 90 -2.59 1.23 15.41
CA HIS A 90 -3.44 1.65 14.32
C HIS A 90 -2.92 2.97 13.72
N PHE A 91 -3.46 3.36 12.57
CA PHE A 91 -3.23 4.70 12.03
C PHE A 91 -3.66 5.77 13.04
N ARG A 92 -2.84 6.81 13.18
CA ARG A 92 -3.25 8.00 13.93
C ARG A 92 -4.47 8.63 13.25
N PRO A 93 -5.39 9.29 13.98
CA PRO A 93 -6.60 9.87 13.39
C PRO A 93 -6.35 10.74 12.16
N ALA A 94 -5.36 11.64 12.21
CA ALA A 94 -4.99 12.48 11.07
C ALA A 94 -4.46 11.69 9.85
N VAL A 95 -3.78 10.56 10.08
CA VAL A 95 -3.32 9.67 9.00
C VAL A 95 -4.50 8.94 8.38
N ALA A 96 -5.42 8.44 9.20
CA ALA A 96 -6.64 7.80 8.74
C ALA A 96 -7.52 8.76 7.92
N GLU A 97 -7.66 10.01 8.36
CA GLU A 97 -8.39 11.06 7.62
C GLU A 97 -7.75 11.37 6.26
N HIS A 98 -6.42 11.47 6.21
CA HIS A 98 -5.70 11.66 4.95
C HIS A 98 -5.87 10.46 4.00
N LEU A 99 -5.76 9.22 4.51
CA LEU A 99 -6.01 8.01 3.72
C LEU A 99 -7.44 8.00 3.15
N ASN A 100 -8.44 8.30 3.98
CA ASN A 100 -9.83 8.41 3.53
C ASN A 100 -10.03 9.48 2.46
N THR A 101 -9.35 10.62 2.60
CA THR A 101 -9.37 11.70 1.61
C THR A 101 -8.81 11.24 0.27
N LEU A 102 -7.68 10.53 0.27
CA LEU A 102 -7.07 9.98 -0.95
C LEU A 102 -7.96 8.91 -1.59
N VAL A 103 -8.56 8.01 -0.80
CA VAL A 103 -9.53 7.02 -1.31
C VAL A 103 -10.74 7.71 -1.94
N CYS A 104 -11.24 8.78 -1.33
CA CYS A 104 -12.34 9.56 -1.89
C CYS A 104 -11.93 10.25 -3.20
N LEU A 105 -10.72 10.81 -3.26
CA LEU A 105 -10.16 11.40 -4.47
C LEU A 105 -10.05 10.39 -5.61
N GLU A 106 -9.53 9.19 -5.36
CA GLU A 106 -9.45 8.11 -6.35
C GLU A 106 -10.81 7.88 -7.02
N ARG A 107 -11.83 7.63 -6.19
CA ARG A 107 -13.19 7.34 -6.65
C ARG A 107 -13.82 8.53 -7.38
N CYS A 108 -13.75 9.73 -6.81
CA CYS A 108 -14.38 10.92 -7.38
C CYS A 108 -13.75 11.32 -8.72
N CYS A 109 -12.42 11.25 -8.84
CA CYS A 109 -11.72 11.54 -10.09
C CYS A 109 -12.08 10.52 -11.17
N ALA A 110 -12.08 9.22 -10.85
CA ALA A 110 -12.43 8.17 -11.80
C ALA A 110 -13.88 8.34 -12.30
N GLN A 111 -14.83 8.53 -11.39
CA GLN A 111 -16.24 8.75 -11.73
C GLN A 111 -16.42 9.98 -12.63
N ARG A 112 -15.76 11.09 -12.31
CA ARG A 112 -15.83 12.31 -13.11
C ARG A 112 -15.29 12.08 -14.52
N LEU A 113 -14.13 11.43 -14.68
CA LEU A 113 -13.59 11.10 -15.99
C LEU A 113 -14.50 10.18 -16.78
N PHE A 114 -15.03 9.12 -16.15
CA PHE A 114 -15.91 8.16 -16.82
C PHE A 114 -17.24 8.77 -17.23
N SER A 115 -17.71 9.81 -16.54
CA SER A 115 -18.91 10.55 -16.91
C SER A 115 -18.66 11.57 -18.03
N ALA A 116 -17.45 12.11 -18.14
CA ALA A 116 -17.10 13.17 -19.08
C ALA A 116 -16.66 12.63 -20.44
N PHE A 117 -16.11 11.42 -20.50
CA PHE A 117 -15.56 10.83 -21.71
C PHE A 117 -16.14 9.44 -21.99
N PRO A 118 -16.46 9.11 -23.26
CA PRO A 118 -16.98 7.80 -23.64
C PRO A 118 -15.83 6.77 -23.72
N PHE A 119 -15.34 6.32 -22.56
CA PHE A 119 -14.34 5.25 -22.50
C PHE A 119 -14.96 3.87 -22.77
N ASN A 120 -14.24 3.03 -23.51
CA ASN A 120 -14.43 1.58 -23.45
C ASN A 120 -13.87 1.02 -22.13
N VAL A 121 -14.06 -0.28 -21.86
CA VAL A 121 -13.63 -0.90 -20.60
C VAL A 121 -12.13 -0.71 -20.35
N ALA A 122 -11.28 -1.04 -21.33
CA ALA A 122 -9.83 -0.88 -21.21
C ALA A 122 -9.38 0.57 -20.95
N GLY A 123 -10.07 1.55 -21.54
CA GLY A 123 -9.81 2.96 -21.31
C GLY A 123 -10.20 3.41 -19.89
N LYS A 124 -11.27 2.83 -19.32
CA LYS A 124 -11.64 3.06 -17.92
C LYS A 124 -10.59 2.48 -16.97
N ASP A 125 -10.15 1.25 -17.23
CA ASP A 125 -9.14 0.58 -16.41
C ASP A 125 -7.83 1.37 -16.43
N TYR A 126 -7.34 1.75 -17.62
CA TYR A 126 -6.13 2.57 -17.75
C TYR A 126 -6.25 3.93 -17.01
N ALA A 127 -7.38 4.62 -17.15
CA ALA A 127 -7.57 5.91 -16.47
C ALA A 127 -7.67 5.76 -14.94
N ALA A 128 -8.29 4.68 -14.45
CA ALA A 128 -8.32 4.36 -13.03
C ALA A 128 -6.92 4.04 -12.49
N ASP A 129 -6.14 3.25 -13.22
CA ASP A 129 -4.75 2.93 -12.86
C ASP A 129 -3.89 4.19 -12.81
N CYS A 130 -4.05 5.12 -13.75
CA CYS A 130 -3.35 6.41 -13.73
C CYS A 130 -3.69 7.24 -12.49
N ILE A 131 -4.97 7.31 -12.12
CA ILE A 131 -5.39 8.02 -10.91
C ILE A 131 -4.79 7.36 -9.67
N ALA A 132 -4.85 6.04 -9.60
CA ALA A 132 -4.37 5.27 -8.48
C ALA A 132 -2.84 5.37 -8.29
N ASP A 133 -2.07 5.35 -9.38
CA ASP A 133 -0.62 5.54 -9.33
C ASP A 133 -0.25 6.95 -8.82
N ILE A 134 -1.00 7.98 -9.24
CA ILE A 134 -0.82 9.34 -8.74
C ILE A 134 -1.13 9.42 -7.24
N THR A 135 -2.26 8.90 -6.78
CA THR A 135 -2.69 9.00 -5.38
C THR A 135 -1.80 8.19 -4.45
N VAL A 136 -1.39 6.98 -4.83
CA VAL A 136 -0.45 6.19 -4.04
C VAL A 136 0.94 6.83 -4.03
N GLY A 137 1.35 7.45 -5.13
CA GLY A 137 2.58 8.23 -5.20
C GLY A 137 2.57 9.47 -4.29
N ILE A 138 1.44 10.17 -4.20
CA ILE A 138 1.24 11.27 -3.23
C ILE A 138 1.37 10.73 -1.80
N LEU A 139 0.69 9.62 -1.50
CA LEU A 139 0.76 8.99 -0.18
C LEU A 139 2.20 8.66 0.21
N ALA A 140 2.92 7.96 -0.67
CA ALA A 140 4.32 7.59 -0.44
C ALA A 140 5.18 8.82 -0.15
N LYS A 141 5.10 9.85 -1.00
CA LYS A 141 5.89 11.09 -0.86
C LYS A 141 5.56 11.88 0.40
N THR A 142 4.31 11.90 0.84
CA THR A 142 3.91 12.60 2.08
C THR A 142 4.58 12.00 3.31
N TYR A 143 4.69 10.67 3.38
CA TYR A 143 5.18 9.95 4.56
C TYR A 143 6.61 9.41 4.46
N LEU A 144 7.33 9.73 3.38
CA LEU A 144 8.76 9.47 3.28
C LEU A 144 9.53 10.07 4.47
N SER A 145 10.70 9.51 4.77
CA SER A 145 11.57 10.00 5.84
C SER A 145 12.02 11.45 5.66
N ASP A 146 12.08 11.95 4.43
CA ASP A 146 12.34 13.35 4.05
C ASP A 146 11.07 14.08 3.52
N GLY A 147 9.90 13.45 3.71
CA GLY A 147 8.60 13.90 3.26
C GLY A 147 8.11 15.15 3.99
N ILE A 148 6.94 15.65 3.57
CA ILE A 148 6.40 16.96 3.99
C ILE A 148 6.28 17.11 5.52
N LEU A 149 6.08 16.01 6.24
CA LEU A 149 6.01 16.00 7.71
C LEU A 149 7.34 16.37 8.40
N HIS A 150 8.47 16.33 7.69
CA HIS A 150 9.81 16.64 8.20
C HIS A 150 10.36 17.98 7.66
N ARG A 151 9.60 18.69 6.80
CA ARG A 151 10.06 19.94 6.15
C ARG A 151 9.62 21.23 6.86
N GLY A 152 9.00 21.12 8.04
CA GLY A 152 8.51 22.25 8.84
C GLY A 152 9.12 22.35 10.24
N GLY A 153 10.31 21.78 10.45
CA GLY A 153 11.07 21.89 11.71
C GLY A 153 12.02 23.08 11.71
#